data_AF-A0AB74DZP0-F1
#
_entry.id   AF-A0AB74DZP0-F1
#
_cell.length_a   1.000
_cell.length_b   1.000
_cell.length_c   1.000
_cell.angle_alpha   90.00
_cell.angle_beta   90.00
_cell.angle_gamma   90.00
#
_symmetry.space_group_name_H-M   'P 1'
#
loop_
_entity.id
_entity.type
_entity.pdbx_description
1 polymer ?
#
loop_
_entity_poly.entity_id
_entity_poly.type
_entity_poly.pdbx_seq_one_letter_code
_entity_poly.pdbx_strand_id
1 'polypeptide(L)' 'MATIGEVEVFVDHGADDVFITYPLWIGTRQADRLRQLADRARIAVGAGTAEGASNTGARLADAAGAIDVLIEIDSG' A
#
# COMPACT_ATOMS: atom_id res chain seq x y z
N MET A 1 1.01 -4.09 -12.65
CA MET A 1 0.77 -4.96 -11.48
C MET A 1 2.06 -4.98 -10.69
N ALA A 2 2.02 -4.57 -9.43
CA ALA A 2 3.12 -4.78 -8.50
C ALA A 2 2.54 -5.46 -7.26
N THR A 3 3.08 -6.60 -6.90
CA THR A 3 2.84 -7.26 -5.62
C THR A 3 3.71 -6.59 -4.56
N ILE A 4 3.37 -6.75 -3.28
CA ILE A 4 4.25 -6.29 -2.18
C ILE A 4 5.66 -6.89 -2.32
N GLY A 5 5.79 -8.12 -2.86
CA GLY A 5 7.10 -8.72 -3.09
C GLY A 5 7.93 -8.02 -4.16
N GLU A 6 7.31 -7.58 -5.26
CA GLU A 6 8.00 -6.79 -6.28
C GLU A 6 8.41 -5.42 -5.73
N VAL A 7 7.57 -4.81 -4.89
CA VAL A 7 7.86 -3.54 -4.21
C VAL A 7 9.07 -3.68 -3.28
N GLU A 8 9.14 -4.75 -2.49
CA GLU A 8 10.32 -5.06 -1.67
C GLU A 8 11.59 -5.10 -2.52
N VAL A 9 11.55 -5.81 -3.66
CA VAL A 9 12.70 -5.87 -4.57
C VAL A 9 13.06 -4.49 -5.10
N PHE A 10 12.10 -3.66 -5.51
CA PHE A 10 12.39 -2.31 -5.99
C PHE A 10 13.01 -1.41 -4.92
N VAL A 11 12.45 -1.43 -3.70
CA VAL A 11 12.95 -0.62 -2.57
C VAL A 11 14.34 -1.11 -2.13
N ASP A 12 14.60 -2.42 -2.15
CA ASP A 12 15.94 -2.99 -1.91
C ASP A 12 16.99 -2.51 -2.92
N HIS A 13 16.55 -2.11 -4.13
CA HIS A 13 17.42 -1.60 -5.20
C HIS A 13 17.35 -0.07 -5.38
N GLY A 14 16.78 0.64 -4.39
CA GLY A 14 16.87 2.10 -4.30
C GLY A 14 15.66 2.87 -4.84
N ALA A 15 14.54 2.21 -5.15
CA ALA A 15 13.28 2.93 -5.36
C ALA A 15 12.79 3.53 -4.03
N ASP A 16 12.46 4.82 -4.02
CA ASP A 16 12.10 5.60 -2.84
C ASP A 16 10.66 6.13 -2.85
N ASP A 17 9.96 6.05 -3.99
CA ASP A 17 8.54 6.36 -4.13
C ASP A 17 7.85 5.27 -4.98
N VAL A 18 6.97 4.49 -4.35
CA VAL A 18 6.33 3.33 -4.99
C VAL A 18 4.83 3.33 -4.75
N PHE A 19 4.07 3.26 -5.86
CA PHE A 19 2.62 3.11 -5.84
C PHE A 19 2.22 1.68 -6.25
N ILE A 20 1.49 1.00 -5.37
CA ILE A 20 0.87 -0.30 -5.62
C ILE A 20 -0.53 -0.08 -6.19
N THR A 21 -0.63 -0.16 -7.52
CA THR A 21 -1.85 0.18 -8.27
C THR A 21 -2.97 -0.85 -8.15
N TYR A 22 -2.68 -2.08 -7.71
CA TYR A 22 -3.69 -3.14 -7.64
C TYR A 22 -4.39 -3.13 -6.28
N PRO A 23 -5.74 -3.15 -6.22
CA PRO A 23 -6.48 -3.15 -4.96
C PRO A 23 -6.05 -4.31 -4.06
N LEU A 24 -5.50 -3.99 -2.88
CA LEU A 24 -5.06 -4.99 -1.90
C LEU A 24 -6.13 -5.22 -0.84
N TRP A 25 -6.47 -6.48 -0.58
CA TRP A 25 -7.07 -6.83 0.71
C TRP A 25 -5.96 -6.96 1.75
N ILE A 26 -5.84 -5.96 2.62
CA ILE A 26 -4.79 -5.91 3.64
C ILE A 26 -5.17 -6.82 4.82
N GLY A 27 -4.42 -7.90 5.00
CA GLY A 27 -4.39 -8.69 6.24
C GLY A 27 -3.21 -8.29 7.11
N THR A 28 -3.06 -8.95 8.27
CA THR A 28 -1.98 -8.66 9.23
C THR A 28 -0.60 -8.73 8.59
N ARG A 29 -0.29 -9.80 7.85
CA ARG A 29 1.02 -9.98 7.21
C ARG A 29 1.30 -8.90 6.16
N GLN A 30 0.31 -8.50 5.37
CA GLN A 30 0.46 -7.43 4.39
C GLN A 30 0.69 -6.09 5.09
N ALA A 31 -0.04 -5.82 6.16
CA ALA A 31 0.12 -4.60 6.94
C ALA A 31 1.53 -4.48 7.51
N ASP A 32 2.07 -5.56 8.10
CA ASP A 32 3.42 -5.55 8.67
C ASP A 32 4.50 -5.26 7.61
N ARG A 33 4.36 -5.86 6.43
CA ARG A 33 5.28 -5.62 5.30
C ARG A 33 5.18 -4.19 4.77
N LEU A 34 3.97 -3.66 4.61
CA LEU A 34 3.76 -2.29 4.15
C LEU A 34 4.34 -1.28 5.14
N ARG A 35 4.24 -1.52 6.45
CA ARG A 35 4.89 -0.67 7.46
C ARG A 35 6.41 -0.68 7.34
N GLN A 36 7.00 -1.87 7.22
CA GLN A 36 8.46 -2.00 7.04
C GLN A 36 8.95 -1.31 5.76
N LEU A 37 8.15 -1.33 4.70
CA LEU A 37 8.45 -0.59 3.47
C LEU A 37 8.31 0.93 3.65
N ALA A 38 7.29 1.39 4.39
CA ALA A 38 7.05 2.81 4.67
C ALA A 38 8.18 3.46 5.50
N ASP A 39 8.92 2.68 6.29
CA ASP A 39 10.12 3.15 7.00
C ASP A 39 11.29 3.46 6.04
N ARG A 40 11.23 2.97 4.79
CA ARG A 40 12.34 2.98 3.83
C ARG A 40 12.05 3.76 2.55
N ALA A 41 10.79 3.87 2.18
CA ALA A 41 10.32 4.52 0.96
C ALA A 41 8.92 5.09 1.17
N ARG A 42 8.53 6.06 0.35
CA ARG A 42 7.14 6.50 0.27
C ARG A 42 6.31 5.41 -0.41
N ILE A 43 5.29 4.95 0.29
CA ILE A 43 4.41 3.87 -0.18
C ILE A 43 2.99 4.38 -0.35
N ALA A 44 2.43 4.11 -1.51
CA ALA A 44 1.02 4.33 -1.81
C ALA A 44 0.33 3.01 -2.16
N VAL A 45 -0.92 2.82 -1.73
CA VAL A 45 -1.75 1.66 -2.10
C VAL A 45 -3.09 2.08 -2.70
N GLY A 46 -3.50 1.38 -3.75
CA GLY A 46 -4.81 1.60 -4.39
C GLY A 46 -5.94 0.91 -3.63
N ALA A 47 -7.11 1.57 -3.57
CA ALA A 47 -8.35 1.00 -3.06
C ALA A 47 -9.49 1.25 -4.06
N GLY A 48 -10.06 0.18 -4.63
CA GLY A 48 -11.15 0.25 -5.60
C GLY A 48 -12.56 0.09 -5.02
N THR A 49 -12.70 -0.14 -3.71
CA THR A 49 -14.00 -0.23 -3.04
C THR A 49 -13.97 0.47 -1.68
N ALA A 50 -15.14 0.93 -1.23
CA ALA A 50 -15.29 1.53 0.10
C ALA A 50 -14.92 0.55 1.24
N GLU A 51 -15.21 -0.74 1.05
CA GLU A 51 -14.83 -1.80 1.98
C GLU A 51 -13.31 -1.99 2.02
N GLY A 52 -12.65 -2.04 0.86
CA GLY A 52 -11.19 -2.13 0.78
C GLY A 52 -10.50 -0.93 1.41
N ALA A 53 -11.03 0.29 1.20
CA ALA A 53 -10.53 1.50 1.84
C ALA A 53 -10.70 1.47 3.36
N SER A 54 -11.87 1.02 3.84
CA SER A 54 -12.15 0.87 5.28
C SER A 54 -11.24 -0.19 5.92
N ASN A 55 -11.05 -1.34 5.27
CA ASN A 55 -10.12 -2.37 5.72
C ASN A 55 -8.68 -1.85 5.77
N THR A 56 -8.25 -1.11 4.75
CA THR A 56 -6.91 -0.49 4.72
C THR A 56 -6.71 0.46 5.90
N GLY A 57 -7.66 1.37 6.13
CA GLY A 57 -7.62 2.30 7.26
C GLY A 57 -7.57 1.60 8.60
N ALA A 58 -8.41 0.57 8.81
CA ALA A 58 -8.42 -0.18 10.06
C ALA A 58 -7.11 -0.97 10.29
N ARG A 59 -6.53 -1.54 9.24
CA ARG A 59 -5.34 -2.40 9.33
C ARG A 59 -4.03 -1.64 9.39
N LEU A 60 -4.00 -0.41 8.90
CA LEU A 60 -2.84 0.47 8.89
C LEU A 60 -2.98 1.67 9.84
N ALA A 61 -3.96 1.67 10.75
CA ALA A 61 -4.22 2.79 11.66
C ALA A 61 -2.98 3.24 12.45
N ASP A 62 -2.16 2.29 12.92
CA ASP A 62 -0.92 2.56 13.66
C ASP A 62 0.19 3.20 12.79
N ALA A 63 0.02 3.19 11.47
CA ALA A 63 0.91 3.80 10.48
C ALA A 63 0.22 4.96 9.75
N ALA A 64 -0.80 5.57 10.35
CA ALA A 64 -1.49 6.72 9.78
C ALA A 64 -0.50 7.85 9.45
N GLY A 65 -0.54 8.33 8.21
CA GLY A 65 0.38 9.35 7.69
C GLY A 65 1.69 8.82 7.11
N ALA A 66 2.02 7.53 7.28
CA ALA A 66 3.19 6.91 6.69
C ALA A 66 2.91 6.22 5.34
N ILE A 67 1.64 5.85 5.09
CA ILE A 67 1.22 5.17 3.86
C ILE A 67 0.07 5.95 3.23
N ASP A 68 0.24 6.32 1.96
CA ASP A 68 -0.78 7.00 1.16
C ASP A 68 -1.82 5.98 0.65
N VAL A 69 -3.09 6.37 0.66
CA VAL A 69 -4.19 5.56 0.12
C VAL A 69 -4.84 6.32 -1.04
N LEU A 70 -4.79 5.74 -2.23
CA LEU A 70 -5.37 6.31 -3.44
C LEU A 70 -6.66 5.58 -3.77
N ILE A 71 -7.75 6.33 -3.96
CA ILE A 71 -9.03 5.77 -4.38
C ILE A 71 -9.01 5.62 -5.90
N GLU A 72 -9.25 4.40 -6.37
CA GLU A 72 -9.41 4.12 -7.80
C GLU A 72 -10.77 4.63 -8.27
N ILE A 73 -10.77 5.39 -9.36
CA ILE A 73 -11.97 5.92 -10.00
C ILE A 73 -12.07 5.34 -11.40
N ASP A 74 -13.11 4.55 -11.64
CA ASP A 74 -13.49 4.14 -12.99
C ASP A 74 -14.10 5.35 -13.72
N SER A 75 -13.48 5.73 -14.84
CA SER A 75 -13.86 6.92 -15.62
C SER A 75 -14.32 6.58 -17.04
N GLY A 76 -14.49 5.29 -17.37
CA GLY A 76 -14.93 4.81 -18.68
C GLY A 76 -14.01 3.77 -19.31
#